data_AF-A0A969B4K5-F1
#
_entry.id   AF-A0A969B4K5-F1
#
_cell.length_a   1.000
_cell.length_b   1.000
_cell.length_c   1.000
_cell.angle_alpha   90.00
_cell.angle_beta   90.00
_cell.angle_gamma   90.00
#
_symmetry.space_group_name_H-M   'P 1'
#
loop_
_entity.id
_entity.type
_entity.pdbx_description
1 polymer ?
#
loop_
_entity_poly.entity_id
_entity_poly.type
_entity_poly.pdbx_seq_one_letter_code
_entity_poly.pdbx_strand_id
1 'polypeptide(L)' 'MSTSDRIEATVKNVEGKVQEAAGKATGDSSAEAEGKAKQVEASAQHAKEDAKDAVKDAID' A
#
# COMPACT_ATOMS: atom_id res chain seq x y z
N MET A 1 -5.45 1.41 -14.66
CA MET A 1 -4.79 0.24 -14.03
C MET A 1 -5.20 -1.06 -14.72
N SER A 2 -4.23 -1.90 -15.05
CA SER A 2 -4.42 -3.21 -15.68
C SER A 2 -4.71 -4.31 -14.65
N THR A 3 -5.16 -5.48 -15.10
CA THR A 3 -5.46 -6.64 -14.25
C THR A 3 -4.24 -7.12 -13.44
N SER A 4 -3.03 -7.03 -14.01
CA SER A 4 -1.79 -7.33 -13.30
C SER A 4 -1.56 -6.40 -12.11
N ASP A 5 -1.83 -5.10 -12.25
CA ASP A 5 -1.65 -4.13 -11.16
C ASP A 5 -2.56 -4.45 -9.97
N ARG A 6 -3.79 -4.89 -10.23
CA ARG A 6 -4.72 -5.31 -9.17
C ARG A 6 -4.26 -6.57 -8.44
N ILE A 7 -3.71 -7.54 -9.18
CA ILE A 7 -3.18 -8.78 -8.60
C ILE A 7 -1.98 -8.43 -7.72
N GLU A 8 -1.05 -7.60 -8.20
CA GLU A 8 0.13 -7.21 -7.43
C GLU A 8 -0.24 -6.41 -6.17
N ALA A 9 -1.22 -5.50 -6.28
CA ALA A 9 -1.76 -4.77 -5.12
C ALA A 9 -2.43 -5.70 -4.10
N THR A 10 -3.09 -6.76 -4.56
CA THR A 10 -3.71 -7.77 -3.69
C THR A 10 -2.63 -8.61 -2.98
N VAL A 11 -1.59 -9.02 -3.70
CA VAL A 11 -0.46 -9.78 -3.14
C VAL A 11 0.26 -8.96 -2.08
N LYS A 12 0.60 -7.70 -2.36
CA LYS A 12 1.22 -6.79 -1.38
C LYS A 12 0.36 -6.58 -0.13
N ASN A 13 -0.97 -6.49 -0.29
CA ASN A 13 -1.88 -6.39 0.86
C ASN A 13 -1.89 -7.66 1.72
N VAL A 14 -1.89 -8.83 1.11
CA VAL A 14 -1.84 -10.11 1.82
C VAL A 14 -0.51 -10.26 2.54
N GLU A 15 0.60 -9.97 1.88
CA GLU A 15 1.94 -10.04 2.46
C GLU A 15 2.08 -9.09 3.66
N GLY A 16 1.60 -7.85 3.54
CA GLY A 16 1.59 -6.89 4.64
C GLY A 16 0.76 -7.36 5.84
N LYS A 17 -0.42 -7.95 5.61
CA LYS A 17 -1.24 -8.54 6.69
C LYS A 17 -0.57 -9.73 7.36
N VAL A 18 0.14 -10.56 6.59
CA VAL A 18 0.88 -11.70 7.12
C VAL A 18 2.07 -11.20 7.95
N GLN A 19 2.82 -10.20 7.50
CA GLN A 19 3.90 -9.60 8.29
C GLN A 19 3.38 -8.93 9.57
N GLU A 20 2.23 -8.23 9.51
CA GLU A 20 1.62 -7.61 10.68
C GLU A 20 1.17 -8.67 11.70
N ALA A 21 0.53 -9.75 11.22
CA ALA A 21 0.11 -10.86 12.08
C ALA A 21 1.31 -11.60 12.68
N ALA A 22 2.35 -11.84 11.89
CA ALA A 22 3.59 -12.46 12.34
C ALA A 22 4.30 -11.57 13.38
N GLY A 23 4.46 -10.27 13.12
CA GLY A 23 5.07 -9.32 14.05
C GLY A 23 4.29 -9.20 15.37
N LYS A 24 2.95 -9.18 15.32
CA LYS A 24 2.10 -9.23 16.52
C LYS A 24 2.27 -10.53 17.29
N ALA A 25 2.36 -11.66 16.58
CA ALA A 25 2.50 -12.98 17.19
C ALA A 25 3.90 -13.20 17.80
N THR A 26 4.95 -12.64 17.20
CA THR A 26 6.34 -12.73 17.70
C THR A 26 6.71 -11.62 18.67
N GLY A 27 5.86 -10.58 18.82
CA GLY A 27 6.15 -9.40 19.64
C GLY A 27 7.14 -8.42 18.99
N ASP A 28 7.40 -8.56 17.69
CA ASP A 28 8.35 -7.74 16.95
C ASP A 28 7.70 -6.41 16.54
N SER A 29 7.87 -5.41 17.40
CA SER A 29 7.32 -4.07 17.23
C SER A 29 7.91 -3.34 16.01
N SER A 30 9.11 -3.72 15.56
CA SER A 30 9.74 -3.14 14.37
C SER A 30 9.02 -3.62 13.10
N ALA A 31 8.67 -4.90 13.02
CA ALA A 31 7.92 -5.45 11.90
C ALA A 31 6.52 -4.84 11.78
N GLU A 32 5.81 -4.61 12.90
CA GLU A 32 4.52 -3.92 12.90
C GLU A 32 4.65 -2.46 12.43
N ALA A 33 5.68 -1.75 12.90
CA ALA A 33 5.94 -0.36 12.55
C ALA A 33 6.29 -0.20 11.06
N GLU A 34 7.16 -1.06 10.51
CA GLU A 34 7.48 -1.09 9.08
C GLU A 34 6.26 -1.40 8.22
N GLY A 35 5.41 -2.35 8.63
CA GLY A 35 4.18 -2.69 7.93
C GLY A 35 3.23 -1.49 7.82
N LYS A 36 3.01 -0.78 8.93
CA LYS A 36 2.18 0.44 8.94
C LYS A 36 2.80 1.58 8.13
N ALA A 37 4.11 1.77 8.21
CA ALA A 37 4.81 2.79 7.44
C ALA A 37 4.63 2.57 5.92
N LYS A 38 4.77 1.33 5.45
CA LYS A 38 4.54 0.97 4.05
C LYS A 38 3.09 1.21 3.61
N GLN A 39 2.09 0.92 4.46
CA GLN A 39 0.68 1.20 4.15
C GLN A 39 0.42 2.71 4.02
N VAL A 40 0.99 3.52 4.90
CA VAL A 40 0.86 4.99 4.84
C VAL A 40 1.52 5.53 3.58
N GLU A 41 2.73 5.05 3.24
CA GLU A 41 3.43 5.46 2.02
C GLU A 41 2.63 5.08 0.77
N ALA A 42 2.11 3.85 0.71
CA ALA A 42 1.28 3.39 -0.40
C ALA A 42 0.01 4.24 -0.56
N SER A 43 -0.65 4.58 0.55
CA SER A 43 -1.84 5.45 0.54
C SER A 43 -1.50 6.86 0.04
N ALA A 44 -0.35 7.41 0.45
CA ALA A 44 0.12 8.70 0.01
C ALA A 44 0.49 8.72 -1.48
N GLN A 45 1.10 7.64 -1.99
CA GLN A 45 1.39 7.49 -3.42
C GLN A 45 0.09 7.43 -4.24
N HIS A 46 -0.90 6.64 -3.80
CA HIS A 46 -2.20 6.58 -4.44
C HIS A 46 -2.88 7.96 -4.50
N ALA A 47 -2.95 8.67 -3.37
CA ALA A 47 -3.55 10.01 -3.34
C ALA A 47 -2.83 11.00 -4.27
N LYS A 48 -1.51 10.87 -4.41
CA LYS A 48 -0.71 11.69 -5.33
C LYS A 48 -0.96 11.33 -6.80
N GLU A 49 -1.12 10.05 -7.12
CA GLU A 49 -1.51 9.60 -8.45
C GLU A 49 -2.93 10.05 -8.81
N ASP A 50 -3.90 9.86 -7.91
CA ASP A 50 -5.28 10.32 -8.10
C ASP A 50 -5.33 11.84 -8.35
N ALA A 51 -4.55 12.63 -7.58
CA ALA A 51 -4.45 14.07 -7.80
C ALA A 51 -3.82 14.42 -9.15
N LYS A 52 -2.81 13.66 -9.62
CA LYS A 52 -2.21 13.86 -10.94
C LYS A 52 -3.18 13.51 -12.06
N ASP A 53 -3.91 12.41 -11.95
CA ASP A 53 -4.91 11.99 -12.94
C ASP A 53 -6.04 13.02 -13.02
N ALA A 54 -6.55 13.51 -11.88
CA ALA A 54 -7.58 14.55 -11.85
C ALA A 54 -7.12 15.87 -12.50
N VAL A 55 -5.86 16.27 -12.28
CA VAL A 55 -5.29 17.44 -12.95
C VAL A 55 -5.15 17.19 -14.44
N LYS A 56 -4.71 16.00 -14.86
CA LYS A 56 -4.56 15.65 -16.26
C LYS A 56 -5.90 15.64 -17.00
N ASP A 57 -6.94 15.05 -16.42
CA ASP A 57 -8.31 15.05 -16.95
C ASP A 57 -8.91 16.46 -17.06
N ALA A 58 -8.47 17.41 -16.22
CA ALA A 58 -8.94 18.80 -16.28
C ALA A 58 -8.24 19.65 -17.35
N ILE A 59 -7.10 19.18 -17.89
CA ILE A 59 -6.29 19.90 -18.88
C ILE A 59 -6.47 19.30 -20.30
N ASP A 60 -6.95 18.05 -20.40
CA ASP A 60 -7.34 17.40 -21.67
C ASP A 60 -8.64 17.99 -22.26
#